data_AF-A0AAJ4DML8-F1
#
_entry.id   AF-A0AAJ4DML8-F1
#
_cell.length_a   1.000
_cell.length_b   1.000
_cell.length_c   1.000
_cell.angle_alpha   90.00
_cell.angle_beta   90.00
_cell.angle_gamma   90.00
#
_symmetry.space_group_name_H-M   'P 1'
#
loop_
_entity.id
_entity.type
_entity.pdbx_description
1 polymer ?
#
loop_
_entity_poly.entity_id
_entity_poly.type
_entity_poly.pdbx_seq_one_letter_code
_entity_poly.pdbx_strand_id
1 'polypeptide(L)'
;MQRSISNQNSLTPFLYVVIFIPYIVLSSIHLFLPPLLAILYVLFSRALKKNDLTSLLLICFSLVLFEAEKGYVLFSTLIYFAFIYRYIIPKIAKIINCNICVKMATVILVYIGFFVFNIFLSNIFLMPSPSINYYVIYYIIIEFFILSIL
;
A
#
# COMPACT_ATOMS: atom_id res chain seq x y z
N MET A 1 -9.36 -12.47 34.41
CA MET A 1 -8.12 -11.97 33.77
C MET A 1 -7.45 -13.14 33.08
N GLN A 2 -7.67 -13.29 31.76
CA GLN A 2 -7.21 -14.44 31.01
C GLN A 2 -6.08 -13.98 30.07
N ARG A 3 -4.89 -14.56 30.26
CA ARG A 3 -3.71 -14.42 29.40
C ARG A 3 -4.13 -14.72 27.95
N SER A 4 -4.20 -13.71 27.08
CA SER A 4 -4.27 -13.95 25.65
C SER A 4 -2.90 -14.43 25.20
N ILE A 5 -2.90 -15.68 24.79
CA ILE A 5 -1.80 -16.43 24.20
C ILE A 5 -1.15 -15.58 23.12
N SER A 6 0.15 -15.37 23.27
CA SER A 6 1.04 -14.76 22.28
C SER A 6 0.67 -15.25 20.87
N ASN A 7 0.27 -14.31 20.02
CA ASN A 7 -0.20 -14.55 18.66
C ASN A 7 0.89 -15.30 17.88
N GLN A 8 0.73 -16.61 17.71
CA GLN A 8 1.73 -17.52 17.11
C GLN A 8 2.09 -17.14 15.66
N ASN A 9 1.29 -16.31 15.00
CA ASN A 9 1.52 -15.81 13.64
C ASN A 9 2.26 -14.47 13.57
N SER A 10 2.73 -13.90 14.70
CA SER A 10 3.41 -12.60 14.78
C SER A 10 4.73 -12.54 13.98
N LEU A 11 5.31 -13.69 13.61
CA LEU A 11 6.54 -13.75 12.81
C LEU A 11 6.32 -13.50 11.30
N THR A 12 5.11 -13.76 10.79
CA THR A 12 4.79 -13.56 9.36
C THR A 12 4.96 -12.11 8.88
N PRO A 13 4.48 -11.05 9.59
CA PRO A 13 4.71 -9.67 9.18
C PRO A 13 6.19 -9.25 9.21
N PHE A 14 6.98 -9.82 10.12
CA PHE A 14 8.42 -9.53 10.19
C PHE A 14 9.15 -10.04 8.95
N LEU A 15 8.79 -11.24 8.49
CA LEU A 15 9.34 -11.84 7.27
C LEU A 15 9.01 -10.98 6.04
N TYR A 16 7.80 -10.43 5.94
CA TYR A 16 7.43 -9.51 4.86
C TYR A 16 8.30 -8.24 4.85
N VAL A 17 8.59 -7.63 6.00
CA VAL A 17 9.44 -6.43 6.06
C VAL A 17 10.89 -6.76 5.69
N VAL A 18 11.43 -7.88 6.17
CA VAL A 18 12.79 -8.31 5.83
C VAL A 18 12.96 -8.56 4.33
N ILE A 19 11.94 -9.09 3.65
CA ILE A 19 11.94 -9.25 2.19
C ILE A 19 11.72 -7.91 1.47
N PHE A 20 10.92 -7.01 2.05
CA PHE A 20 10.56 -5.75 1.42
C PHE A 20 11.72 -4.74 1.36
N ILE A 21 12.61 -4.74 2.35
CA ILE A 21 13.81 -3.88 2.36
C ILE A 21 14.72 -4.11 1.13
N PRO A 22 15.24 -5.32 0.86
CA PRO A 22 16.05 -5.56 -0.33
C PRO A 22 15.23 -5.38 -1.61
N TYR A 23 13.92 -5.62 -1.57
CA TYR A 23 13.04 -5.43 -2.72
C TYR A 23 12.94 -3.96 -3.14
N ILE A 24 12.76 -3.03 -2.18
CA ILE A 24 12.74 -1.59 -2.47
C ILE A 24 14.05 -1.16 -3.14
N VAL A 25 15.18 -1.57 -2.57
CA VAL A 25 16.51 -1.23 -3.11
C VAL A 25 16.64 -1.75 -4.55
N LEU A 26 16.17 -2.97 -4.80
CA LEU A 26 16.21 -3.56 -6.14
C LEU A 26 15.24 -2.88 -7.12
N SER A 27 14.06 -2.44 -6.66
CA SER A 27 13.08 -1.66 -7.42
C SER A 27 13.57 -0.23 -7.72
N SER A 28 14.45 0.31 -6.88
CA SER A 28 15.13 1.59 -7.14
C SER A 28 16.08 1.49 -8.34
N ILE A 29 16.78 0.36 -8.48
CA ILE A 29 17.74 0.09 -9.56
C ILE A 29 17.03 -0.38 -10.84
N HIS A 30 15.99 -1.21 -10.70
CA HIS A 30 15.25 -1.78 -11.82
C HIS A 30 13.84 -1.20 -11.92
N LEU A 31 13.62 -0.35 -12.94
CA LEU A 31 12.32 0.22 -13.32
C LEU A 31 11.23 -0.81 -13.71
N PHE A 32 11.54 -2.10 -13.68
CA PHE A 32 10.59 -3.15 -14.02
C PHE A 32 9.84 -3.68 -12.79
N LEU A 33 10.43 -3.55 -11.59
CA LEU A 33 9.85 -4.12 -10.37
C LEU A 33 8.79 -3.16 -9.79
N PRO A 34 7.52 -3.60 -9.66
CA PRO A 34 6.45 -2.77 -9.12
C PRO A 34 6.68 -2.48 -7.63
N PRO A 35 6.32 -1.31 -7.09
CA PRO A 35 6.60 -0.95 -5.70
C PRO A 35 5.80 -1.71 -4.62
N LEU A 36 4.96 -2.69 -4.99
CA LEU A 36 4.11 -3.51 -4.11
C LEU A 36 3.11 -2.69 -3.26
N LEU A 37 2.76 -1.48 -3.72
CA LEU A 37 1.92 -0.54 -2.99
C LEU A 37 0.52 -1.10 -2.69
N ALA A 38 -0.11 -1.78 -3.64
CA ALA A 38 -1.43 -2.35 -3.42
C ALA A 38 -1.38 -3.54 -2.46
N ILE A 39 -0.29 -4.32 -2.46
CA ILE A 39 -0.09 -5.41 -1.51
C ILE A 39 0.11 -4.84 -0.10
N LEU A 40 0.94 -3.81 0.05
CA LEU A 40 1.11 -3.10 1.32
C LEU A 40 -0.22 -2.54 1.82
N TYR A 41 -1.04 -1.98 0.95
CA TYR A 41 -2.39 -1.52 1.30
C TYR A 41 -3.29 -2.66 1.81
N VAL A 42 -3.28 -3.81 1.14
CA VAL A 42 -4.07 -4.98 1.56
C VAL A 42 -3.59 -5.49 2.92
N LEU A 43 -2.27 -5.60 3.13
CA LEU A 43 -1.70 -5.96 4.43
C LEU A 43 -2.06 -4.96 5.52
N PHE A 44 -1.97 -3.66 5.22
CA PHE A 44 -2.37 -2.58 6.12
C PHE A 44 -3.85 -2.69 6.53
N SER A 45 -4.73 -2.93 5.56
CA SER A 45 -6.16 -3.10 5.80
C SER A 45 -6.46 -4.34 6.67
N ARG A 46 -5.71 -5.44 6.49
CA ARG A 46 -5.85 -6.66 7.29
C ARG A 46 -5.33 -6.45 8.71
N ALA A 47 -4.20 -5.78 8.88
CA ALA A 47 -3.62 -5.44 10.18
C ALA A 47 -4.58 -4.56 11.01
N LEU A 48 -5.19 -3.56 10.37
CA LEU A 48 -6.23 -2.72 10.99
C LEU A 48 -7.46 -3.52 11.43
N LYS A 49 -7.95 -4.45 10.59
CA LYS A 49 -9.11 -5.29 10.95
C LYS A 49 -8.83 -6.22 12.13
N LYS A 50 -7.60 -6.73 12.24
CA LYS A 50 -7.21 -7.66 13.31
C LYS A 50 -6.73 -6.95 14.59
N ASN A 51 -6.62 -5.63 14.59
CA ASN A 51 -6.00 -4.85 15.66
C ASN A 51 -4.55 -5.31 15.99
N ASP A 52 -3.84 -5.85 15.00
CA ASP A 52 -2.48 -6.36 15.15
C ASP A 52 -1.47 -5.21 15.08
N LEU A 53 -1.26 -4.52 16.22
CA LEU A 53 -0.40 -3.31 16.31
C LEU A 53 1.03 -3.53 15.80
N THR A 54 1.60 -4.72 16.02
CA THR A 54 2.97 -5.04 15.59
C THR A 54 3.10 -5.06 14.07
N SER A 55 2.17 -5.72 13.38
CA SER A 55 2.15 -5.77 11.91
C SER A 55 1.89 -4.39 11.31
N LEU A 56 1.02 -3.59 11.94
CA LEU A 56 0.73 -2.24 11.50
C LEU A 56 1.97 -1.34 11.61
N LEU A 57 2.70 -1.40 12.72
CA LEU A 57 3.93 -0.64 12.91
C LEU A 57 5.01 -1.00 11.88
N LEU A 58 5.17 -2.30 11.61
CA LEU A 58 6.07 -2.82 10.59
C LEU A 58 5.69 -2.32 9.18
N ILE A 59 4.40 -2.32 8.84
CA ILE A 59 3.92 -1.80 7.56
C ILE A 59 4.13 -0.28 7.47
N CYS A 60 3.86 0.46 8.54
CA CYS A 60 4.14 1.90 8.59
C CYS A 60 5.62 2.19 8.34
N PHE A 61 6.52 1.43 8.97
CA PHE A 61 7.96 1.56 8.74
C PHE A 61 8.32 1.32 7.27
N SER A 62 7.75 0.28 6.66
CA SER A 62 7.95 -0.03 5.25
C SER A 62 7.46 1.09 4.31
N LEU A 63 6.34 1.73 4.63
CA LEU A 63 5.79 2.84 3.86
C LEU A 63 6.65 4.10 3.96
N VAL A 64 7.17 4.42 5.16
CA VAL A 64 8.09 5.55 5.35
C VAL A 64 9.39 5.35 4.56
N LEU A 65 9.93 4.12 4.53
CA LEU A 65 11.10 3.81 3.69
C LEU A 65 10.79 4.01 2.20
N PHE A 66 9.63 3.56 1.74
CA PHE A 66 9.20 3.76 0.36
C PHE A 66 9.10 5.25 -0.02
N GLU A 67 8.50 6.07 0.84
CA GLU A 67 8.38 7.51 0.63
C GLU A 67 9.74 8.19 0.58
N ALA A 68 10.65 7.82 1.49
CA ALA A 68 12.00 8.36 1.54
C ALA A 68 12.81 8.03 0.29
N GLU A 69 12.69 6.80 -0.24
CA GLU A 69 13.37 6.38 -1.47
C GLU A 69 12.85 7.08 -2.72
N LYS A 70 11.52 7.26 -2.84
CA LYS A 70 10.90 7.87 -4.02
C LYS A 70 10.79 9.39 -3.94
N GLY A 71 11.18 9.99 -2.82
CA GLY A 71 11.13 11.45 -2.60
C GLY A 71 9.71 12.00 -2.45
N TYR A 72 8.76 11.19 -1.97
CA TYR A 72 7.41 11.65 -1.66
C TYR A 72 7.37 12.34 -0.29
N VAL A 73 6.31 13.12 -0.05
CA VAL A 73 6.07 13.75 1.25
C VAL A 73 5.89 12.65 2.31
N LEU A 74 6.64 12.77 3.41
CA LEU A 74 6.56 11.83 4.53
C LEU A 74 5.12 11.72 5.07
N PHE A 75 4.71 10.50 5.40
CA PHE A 75 3.38 10.11 5.87
C PHE A 75 2.22 10.30 4.89
N SER A 76 2.48 10.75 3.65
CA SER A 76 1.43 10.95 2.64
C SER A 76 0.71 9.64 2.30
N THR A 77 1.43 8.54 2.12
CA THR A 77 0.89 7.19 1.86
C THR A 77 0.03 6.71 3.02
N LEU A 78 0.45 6.96 4.26
CA LEU A 78 -0.27 6.53 5.46
C LEU A 78 -1.60 7.26 5.61
N ILE A 79 -1.59 8.58 5.43
CA ILE A 79 -2.82 9.39 5.43
C ILE A 79 -3.75 8.91 4.31
N TYR A 80 -3.20 8.69 3.13
CA TYR A 80 -3.97 8.23 1.97
C TYR A 80 -4.58 6.84 2.19
N PHE A 81 -3.82 5.88 2.70
CA PHE A 81 -4.28 4.53 2.98
C PHE A 81 -5.37 4.51 4.06
N ALA A 82 -5.20 5.30 5.13
CA ALA A 82 -6.23 5.46 6.15
C ALA A 82 -7.54 6.03 5.57
N PHE A 83 -7.43 7.02 4.68
CA PHE A 83 -8.58 7.61 3.99
C PHE A 83 -9.31 6.60 3.09
N ILE A 84 -8.56 5.88 2.23
CA ILE A 84 -9.14 4.86 1.34
C ILE A 84 -9.83 3.76 2.17
N TYR A 85 -9.15 3.25 3.19
CA TYR A 85 -9.65 2.16 4.03
C TYR A 85 -10.95 2.53 4.74
N ARG A 86 -11.03 3.74 5.31
CA ARG A 86 -12.19 4.16 6.10
C ARG A 86 -13.37 4.61 5.25
N TYR A 87 -13.13 5.30 4.14
CA TYR A 87 -14.19 6.00 3.41
C TYR A 87 -14.52 5.40 2.04
N ILE A 88 -13.53 4.93 1.29
CA ILE A 88 -13.70 4.57 -0.12
C ILE A 88 -14.02 3.09 -0.29
N ILE A 89 -13.15 2.19 0.19
CA ILE A 89 -13.36 0.74 0.03
C ILE A 89 -14.70 0.23 0.57
N PRO A 90 -15.17 0.62 1.78
CA PRO A 90 -16.46 0.13 2.26
C PRO A 90 -17.64 0.60 1.39
N LYS A 91 -17.52 1.74 0.69
CA LYS A 91 -18.54 2.18 -0.27
C LYS A 91 -18.47 1.36 -1.56
N ILE A 92 -17.27 1.13 -2.09
CA ILE A 92 -17.06 0.31 -3.29
C ILE A 92 -17.56 -1.11 -3.07
N ALA A 93 -17.23 -1.72 -1.93
CA ALA A 93 -17.65 -3.07 -1.59
C ALA A 93 -19.17 -3.23 -1.40
N LYS A 94 -19.90 -2.14 -1.12
CA LYS A 94 -21.38 -2.17 -1.06
C LYS A 94 -22.02 -2.05 -2.44
N ILE A 95 -21.37 -1.34 -3.37
CA ILE A 95 -21.89 -1.11 -4.73
C ILE A 95 -21.58 -2.32 -5.63
N ILE A 96 -20.41 -2.92 -5.45
CA ILE A 96 -19.90 -3.99 -6.31
C ILE A 96 -20.02 -5.33 -5.59
N ASN A 97 -20.77 -6.26 -6.19
CA ASN A 97 -20.98 -7.59 -5.62
C ASN A 97 -19.85 -8.60 -5.91
N CYS A 98 -19.01 -8.32 -6.92
CA CYS A 98 -17.93 -9.22 -7.34
C CYS A 98 -16.62 -8.93 -6.58
N ASN A 99 -16.08 -9.94 -5.88
CA ASN A 99 -14.83 -9.84 -5.11
C ASN A 99 -13.61 -9.48 -5.99
N ILE A 100 -13.53 -10.04 -7.20
CA ILE A 100 -12.44 -9.75 -8.15
C ILE A 100 -12.50 -8.29 -8.60
N CYS A 101 -13.70 -7.77 -8.87
CA CYS A 101 -13.88 -6.37 -9.26
C CYS A 101 -13.51 -5.41 -8.12
N VAL A 102 -13.81 -5.76 -6.87
CA VAL A 102 -13.38 -4.98 -5.71
C VAL A 102 -11.86 -4.96 -5.60
N LYS A 103 -11.19 -6.11 -5.78
CA LYS A 103 -9.72 -6.18 -5.83
C LYS A 103 -9.14 -5.31 -6.95
N MET A 104 -9.65 -5.42 -8.18
CA MET A 104 -9.27 -4.54 -9.31
C MET A 104 -9.39 -3.06 -8.93
N ALA A 105 -10.55 -2.66 -8.42
CA ALA A 105 -10.81 -1.29 -8.03
C ALA A 105 -9.84 -0.84 -6.94
N THR A 106 -9.47 -1.70 -5.99
CA THR A 106 -8.48 -1.36 -4.96
C THR A 106 -7.10 -1.08 -5.55
N VAL A 107 -6.61 -1.87 -6.50
CA VAL A 107 -5.30 -1.66 -7.13
C VAL A 107 -5.27 -0.35 -7.91
N ILE A 108 -6.27 -0.13 -8.75
CA ILE A 108 -6.45 1.10 -9.52
C ILE A 108 -6.44 2.30 -8.58
N LEU A 109 -7.21 2.23 -7.49
CA LEU A 109 -7.36 3.34 -6.57
C LEU A 109 -6.08 3.61 -5.77
N VAL A 110 -5.38 2.56 -5.33
CA VAL A 110 -4.09 2.71 -4.63
C VAL A 110 -3.06 3.38 -5.54
N TYR A 111 -2.98 3.03 -6.83
CA TYR A 111 -1.99 3.63 -7.73
C TYR A 111 -2.39 4.99 -8.26
N ILE A 112 -3.50 5.05 -8.99
CA ILE A 112 -3.95 6.27 -9.66
C ILE A 112 -4.41 7.29 -8.62
N GLY A 113 -5.14 6.86 -7.60
CA GLY A 113 -5.61 7.75 -6.57
C GLY A 113 -4.48 8.29 -5.67
N PHE A 114 -3.44 7.50 -5.38
CA PHE A 114 -2.26 8.01 -4.66
C PHE A 114 -1.51 9.04 -5.51
N PHE A 115 -1.40 8.81 -6.81
CA PHE A 115 -0.77 9.78 -7.70
C PHE A 115 -1.53 11.11 -7.73
N VAL A 116 -2.87 11.07 -7.86
CA VAL A 116 -3.72 12.27 -7.77
C VAL A 116 -3.57 12.97 -6.43
N PHE A 117 -3.51 12.21 -5.33
CA PHE A 117 -3.29 12.76 -4.00
C PHE A 117 -1.93 13.46 -3.87
N ASN A 118 -0.87 12.91 -4.45
CA ASN A 118 0.45 13.55 -4.47
C ASN A 118 0.47 14.82 -5.31
N ILE A 119 -0.21 14.88 -6.45
CA ILE A 119 -0.34 16.15 -7.20
C ILE A 119 -1.02 17.21 -6.33
N PHE A 120 -2.10 16.84 -5.64
CA PHE A 120 -2.80 17.75 -4.76
C PHE A 120 -1.90 18.28 -3.63
N LEU A 121 -1.12 17.40 -3.00
CA LEU A 121 -0.12 17.80 -2.00
C LEU A 121 0.99 18.67 -2.59
N SER A 122 1.50 18.32 -3.78
CA SER A 122 2.55 19.07 -4.47
C SER A 122 2.14 20.53 -4.71
N ASN A 123 0.88 20.76 -5.06
CA ASN A 123 0.34 22.11 -5.23
C ASN A 123 0.22 22.88 -3.91
N ILE A 124 -0.10 22.20 -2.81
CA ILE A 124 -0.18 22.83 -1.47
C ILE A 124 1.21 23.19 -0.95
N PHE A 125 2.18 22.29 -1.13
CA PHE A 125 3.54 22.43 -0.61
C PHE A 125 4.53 23.07 -1.59
N LEU A 126 4.08 23.49 -2.78
CA LEU A 126 4.90 24.03 -3.89
C LEU A 126 6.11 23.15 -4.23
N MET A 127 5.93 21.83 -4.20
CA MET A 127 6.96 20.85 -4.57
C MET A 127 6.92 20.53 -6.07
N PRO A 128 8.01 20.00 -6.66
CA PRO A 128 7.99 19.55 -8.06
C PRO A 128 6.96 18.44 -8.24
N SER A 129 6.11 18.58 -9.25
CA SER A 129 5.06 17.60 -9.53
C SER A 129 5.68 16.27 -9.97
N PRO A 130 5.17 15.13 -9.46
CA PRO A 130 5.66 13.83 -9.89
C PRO A 130 5.26 13.61 -11.36
N SER A 131 6.16 13.07 -12.18
CA SER A 131 5.88 12.74 -13.58
C SER A 131 5.20 11.36 -13.67
N ILE A 132 4.12 11.26 -14.45
CA ILE A 132 3.52 9.95 -14.77
C ILE A 132 4.40 9.26 -15.80
N ASN A 133 4.95 8.12 -15.43
CA ASN A 133 5.65 7.25 -16.37
C ASN A 133 4.72 6.07 -16.78
N TYR A 134 4.86 5.58 -18.01
CA TYR A 134 4.02 4.52 -18.56
C TYR A 134 4.13 3.21 -17.75
N TYR A 135 5.25 3.02 -17.04
CA TYR A 135 5.48 1.91 -16.12
C TYR A 135 4.43 1.81 -15.00
N VAL A 136 3.74 2.90 -14.64
CA VAL A 136 2.67 2.84 -13.63
C VAL A 136 1.53 1.92 -14.08
N ILE A 137 1.17 1.96 -15.36
CA ILE A 137 0.13 1.08 -15.93
C ILE A 137 0.59 -0.38 -15.86
N TYR A 138 1.86 -0.62 -16.17
CA TYR A 138 2.47 -1.94 -16.08
C TYR A 138 2.41 -2.51 -14.65
N TYR A 139 2.73 -1.69 -13.64
CA TYR A 139 2.66 -2.09 -12.23
C TYR A 139 1.25 -2.43 -11.77
N ILE A 140 0.24 -1.68 -12.20
CA ILE A 140 -1.17 -1.95 -11.91
C ILE A 140 -1.55 -3.35 -12.39
N ILE A 141 -1.14 -3.72 -13.61
CA ILE A 141 -1.48 -5.02 -14.19
C ILE A 141 -0.83 -6.15 -13.37
N ILE A 142 0.48 -6.06 -13.10
CA ILE A 142 1.19 -7.09 -12.33
C ILE A 142 0.60 -7.26 -10.93
N GLU A 143 0.43 -6.16 -10.19
CA GLU A 143 -0.07 -6.26 -8.81
C GLU A 143 -1.50 -6.73 -8.74
N PHE A 144 -2.31 -6.43 -9.76
CA PHE A 144 -3.63 -7.04 -9.87
C PHE A 144 -3.54 -8.56 -9.99
N PHE A 145 -2.68 -9.10 -10.86
CA PHE A 145 -2.49 -10.55 -10.96
C PHE A 145 -2.04 -11.16 -9.64
N ILE A 146 -1.07 -10.55 -8.96
CA ILE A 146 -0.59 -11.02 -7.66
C ILE A 146 -1.72 -11.04 -6.62
N LEU A 147 -2.52 -9.97 -6.54
CA LEU A 147 -3.64 -9.88 -5.59
C LEU A 147 -4.83 -10.77 -5.97
N SER A 148 -5.00 -11.10 -7.25
CA SER A 148 -6.05 -12.02 -7.69
C SER A 148 -5.77 -13.44 -7.19
N ILE A 149 -4.51 -13.86 -7.20
CA ILE A 149 -4.05 -15.17 -6.71
C ILE A 149 -4.16 -15.29 -5.17
N LEU A 150 -3.98 -14.19 -4.45
CA LEU A 150 -4.00 -14.11 -2.97
C LEU A 150 -5.41 -14.07 -2.36
#